data_AF-A0AAU2EK20-F1
#
_entry.id   AF-A0AAU2EK20-F1
#
_cell.length_a   1.000
_cell.length_b   1.000
_cell.length_c   1.000
_cell.angle_alpha   90.00
_cell.angle_beta   90.00
_cell.angle_gamma   90.00
#
_symmetry.space_group_name_H-M   'P 1'
#
loop_
_entity.id
_entity.type
_entity.pdbx_description
1 polymer ?
#
loop_
_entity_poly.entity_id
_entity_poly.type
_entity_poly.pdbx_seq_one_letter_code
_entity_poly.pdbx_strand_id
1 'polypeptide(L)'
;MAGAEVQVDPQVLQQARSATGETRGDFRAAALSPLDETTACSGKLAGWQSAEGMKVLVQRWEQQVEGLDAILRGLAERFETSAAAYRRTEADVQGEMSRIQRAFG
;
A
#
# COMPACT_ATOMS: atom_id res chain seq x y z
N MET A 1 20.39 6.30 27.68
CA MET A 1 19.75 7.07 26.59
C MET A 1 18.28 6.75 26.64
N ALA A 2 17.45 7.66 27.10
CA ALA A 2 16.00 7.48 27.11
C ALA A 2 15.54 7.42 25.64
N GLY A 3 15.01 6.28 25.21
CA GLY A 3 14.36 6.18 23.91
C GLY A 3 13.17 7.13 23.93
N ALA A 4 13.10 8.02 22.95
CA ALA A 4 11.90 8.82 22.77
C ALA A 4 10.73 7.86 22.54
N GLU A 5 9.74 7.86 23.44
CA GLU A 5 8.45 7.24 23.18
C GLU A 5 7.83 7.99 21.99
N VAL A 6 7.89 7.36 20.81
CA VAL A 6 7.18 7.86 19.65
C VAL A 6 5.71 7.53 19.87
N GLN A 7 4.93 8.50 20.32
CA GLN A 7 3.47 8.40 20.27
C GLN A 7 3.04 8.38 18.80
N VAL A 8 2.57 7.22 18.34
CA VAL A 8 2.00 7.07 17.01
C VAL A 8 0.50 7.20 17.11
N ASP A 9 -0.05 8.24 16.50
CA ASP A 9 -1.48 8.46 16.41
C ASP A 9 -2.12 7.45 15.42
N PRO A 10 -3.06 6.59 15.87
CA PRO A 10 -3.78 5.68 14.99
C PRO A 10 -4.52 6.36 13.84
N GLN A 11 -4.94 7.62 14.00
CA GLN A 11 -5.61 8.39 12.96
C GLN A 11 -4.67 8.72 11.81
N VAL A 12 -3.41 9.05 12.10
CA VAL A 12 -2.37 9.29 11.09
C VAL A 12 -2.09 8.02 10.29
N LEU A 13 -2.06 6.85 10.95
CA LEU A 13 -1.92 5.56 10.27
C LEU A 13 -3.12 5.25 9.36
N GLN A 14 -4.34 5.58 9.78
CA GLN A 14 -5.51 5.44 8.89
C GLN A 14 -5.46 6.39 7.69
N GLN A 15 -5.03 7.63 7.88
CA GLN A 15 -4.84 8.58 6.78
C GLN A 15 -3.79 8.06 5.78
N ALA A 16 -2.67 7.55 6.28
CA ALA A 16 -1.63 6.94 5.45
C ALA A 16 -2.14 5.72 4.67
N ARG A 17 -2.98 4.88 5.29
CA ARG A 17 -3.67 3.78 4.61
C ARG A 17 -4.55 4.28 3.46
N SER A 18 -5.40 5.29 3.72
CA SER A 18 -6.29 5.85 2.68
C SER A 18 -5.49 6.44 1.52
N ALA A 19 -4.48 7.26 1.80
CA ALA A 19 -3.61 7.86 0.79
C ALA A 19 -2.86 6.78 -0.04
N THR A 20 -2.45 5.68 0.60
CA THR A 20 -1.84 4.54 -0.10
C THR A 20 -2.85 3.85 -1.03
N GLY A 21 -4.11 3.73 -0.59
CA GLY A 21 -5.20 3.18 -1.40
C GLY A 21 -5.52 4.05 -2.63
N GLU A 22 -5.58 5.37 -2.46
CA GLU A 22 -5.76 6.34 -3.55
C GLU A 22 -4.60 6.26 -4.55
N THR A 23 -3.36 6.33 -4.05
CA THR A 23 -2.14 6.22 -4.87
C THR A 23 -2.12 4.92 -5.67
N ARG A 24 -2.55 3.81 -5.07
CA ARG A 24 -2.67 2.52 -5.75
C ARG A 24 -3.71 2.55 -6.88
N GLY A 25 -4.87 3.17 -6.64
CA GLY A 25 -5.91 3.34 -7.64
C GLY A 25 -5.41 4.15 -8.84
N ASP A 26 -4.81 5.30 -8.58
CA ASP A 26 -4.27 6.20 -9.59
C ASP A 26 -3.13 5.53 -10.38
N PHE A 27 -2.21 4.87 -9.67
CA PHE A 27 -1.12 4.11 -10.30
C PHE A 27 -1.66 3.04 -11.23
N ARG A 28 -2.63 2.24 -10.77
CA ARG A 28 -3.18 1.14 -11.59
C ARG A 28 -3.91 1.66 -12.82
N ALA A 29 -4.67 2.75 -12.69
CA ALA A 29 -5.33 3.39 -13.82
C ALA A 29 -4.32 3.89 -14.86
N ALA A 30 -3.27 4.59 -14.43
CA ALA A 30 -2.21 5.07 -15.30
C ALA A 30 -1.38 3.91 -15.91
N ALA A 31 -1.17 2.84 -15.15
CA ALA A 31 -0.36 1.70 -15.56
C ALA A 31 -1.01 0.83 -16.63
N LEU A 32 -2.34 0.73 -16.60
CA LEU A 32 -3.11 -0.06 -17.55
C LEU A 32 -3.42 0.71 -18.84
N SER A 33 -3.43 2.05 -18.81
CA SER A 33 -3.72 2.87 -20.00
C SER A 33 -2.83 2.53 -21.22
N PRO A 34 -1.50 2.37 -21.10
CA PRO A 34 -0.64 2.09 -22.26
C PRO A 34 -0.74 0.66 -22.79
N LEU A 35 -1.31 -0.29 -22.03
CA LEU A 35 -1.32 -1.71 -22.40
C LEU A 35 -2.18 -1.95 -23.64
N ASP A 36 -3.26 -1.20 -23.81
CA ASP A 36 -4.17 -1.34 -24.95
C ASP A 36 -3.48 -0.93 -26.26
N GLU A 37 -2.81 0.24 -26.29
CA GLU A 37 -2.08 0.65 -27.49
C GLU A 37 -0.85 -0.22 -27.74
N THR A 38 -0.15 -0.65 -26.69
CA THR A 38 1.05 -1.48 -26.83
C THR A 38 0.71 -2.89 -27.34
N THR A 39 -0.38 -3.47 -26.86
CA THR A 39 -0.91 -4.76 -27.35
C THR A 39 -1.36 -4.64 -28.81
N ALA A 40 -2.08 -3.57 -29.15
CA ALA A 40 -2.49 -3.29 -30.52
C ALA A 40 -1.29 -3.07 -31.47
N CYS A 41 -0.23 -2.43 -30.98
CA CYS A 41 1.01 -2.22 -31.74
C CYS A 41 1.76 -3.54 -31.98
N SER A 42 1.89 -4.39 -30.94
CA SER A 42 2.54 -5.70 -31.04
C SER A 42 1.93 -6.58 -32.15
N GLY A 43 0.59 -6.61 -32.26
CA GLY A 43 -0.10 -7.35 -33.31
C GLY A 43 0.21 -6.87 -34.74
N LYS A 44 0.49 -5.57 -34.90
CA LYS A 44 0.86 -4.97 -36.20
C LYS A 44 2.35 -5.13 -36.55
N LEU A 45 3.18 -5.46 -35.57
CA LEU A 45 4.63 -5.66 -35.73
C LEU A 45 5.00 -7.11 -36.09
N ALA A 46 4.03 -8.01 -36.30
CA ALA A 46 4.31 -9.40 -36.63
C ALA A 46 5.28 -9.52 -37.84
N GLY A 47 6.39 -10.23 -37.64
CA GLY A 47 7.47 -10.38 -38.64
C GLY A 47 8.59 -9.33 -38.57
N TRP A 48 8.46 -8.30 -37.73
CA TRP A 48 9.50 -7.31 -37.50
C TRP A 48 10.42 -7.75 -36.36
N GLN A 49 11.72 -7.48 -36.47
CA GLN A 49 12.70 -7.77 -35.43
C GLN A 49 12.36 -7.10 -34.08
N SER A 50 11.69 -5.94 -34.13
CA SER A 50 11.23 -5.19 -32.95
C SER A 50 10.06 -5.83 -32.21
N ALA A 51 9.32 -6.77 -32.82
CA ALA A 51 8.17 -7.40 -32.19
C ALA A 51 8.53 -8.18 -30.92
N GLU A 52 9.66 -8.89 -30.95
CA GLU A 52 10.12 -9.67 -29.80
C GLU A 52 10.61 -8.75 -28.68
N GLY A 53 11.30 -7.66 -29.02
CA GLY A 53 11.66 -6.63 -28.05
C GLY A 53 10.44 -6.00 -27.38
N MET A 54 9.38 -5.73 -28.15
CA MET A 54 8.13 -5.18 -27.62
C MET A 54 7.45 -6.14 -26.64
N LYS A 55 7.38 -7.44 -26.95
CA LYS A 55 6.81 -8.44 -26.02
C LYS A 55 7.56 -8.48 -24.69
N VAL A 56 8.90 -8.47 -24.72
CA VAL A 56 9.73 -8.47 -23.51
C VAL A 56 9.47 -7.22 -22.68
N LEU A 57 9.33 -6.05 -23.32
CA LEU A 57 9.02 -4.80 -22.63
C LEU A 57 7.63 -4.83 -21.99
N VAL A 58 6.61 -5.35 -22.68
CA VAL A 58 5.25 -5.53 -22.13
C VAL A 58 5.29 -6.45 -20.91
N GLN A 59 5.92 -7.62 -21.01
CA GLN A 59 6.01 -8.55 -19.88
C GLN A 59 6.73 -7.92 -18.68
N ARG A 60 7.82 -7.17 -18.91
CA ARG A 60 8.53 -6.47 -17.84
C ARG A 60 7.67 -5.37 -17.21
N TRP A 61 6.92 -4.64 -18.03
CA TRP A 61 5.98 -3.64 -17.55
C TRP A 61 4.91 -4.27 -16.65
N GLU A 62 4.26 -5.33 -17.10
CA GLU A 62 3.26 -6.06 -16.31
C GLU A 62 3.83 -6.52 -14.97
N GLN A 63 5.03 -7.11 -14.96
CA GLN A 63 5.72 -7.52 -13.73
C GLN A 63 6.01 -6.36 -12.79
N GLN A 64 6.43 -5.20 -13.32
CA GLN A 64 6.69 -4.01 -12.51
C GLN A 64 5.40 -3.44 -11.92
N VAL A 65 4.32 -3.44 -12.69
CA VAL A 65 2.99 -2.99 -12.24
C VAL A 65 2.46 -3.89 -11.13
N GLU A 66 2.54 -5.21 -11.29
CA GLU A 66 2.16 -6.17 -10.24
C GLU A 66 3.02 -6.02 -8.98
N GLY A 67 4.33 -5.83 -9.14
CA GLY A 67 5.24 -5.62 -8.01
C GLY A 67 4.89 -4.37 -7.20
N LEU A 68 4.63 -3.25 -7.87
CA LEU A 68 4.23 -2.01 -7.23
C LEU A 68 2.84 -2.11 -6.58
N ASP A 69 1.85 -2.76 -7.24
CA ASP A 69 0.53 -3.02 -6.65
C ASP A 69 0.65 -3.83 -5.35
N ALA A 70 1.51 -4.85 -5.33
CA ALA A 70 1.75 -5.68 -4.16
C ALA A 70 2.41 -4.89 -3.01
N ILE A 71 3.37 -4.02 -3.31
CA ILE A 71 4.02 -3.15 -2.31
C ILE A 71 3.00 -2.19 -1.70
N LEU A 72 2.20 -1.50 -2.53
CA LEU A 72 1.20 -0.55 -2.05
C LEU A 72 0.11 -1.24 -1.22
N ARG A 73 -0.34 -2.43 -1.63
CA ARG A 73 -1.26 -3.24 -0.83
C ARG A 73 -0.65 -3.62 0.52
N GLY A 74 0.59 -4.10 0.52
CA GLY A 74 1.29 -4.48 1.76
C GLY A 74 1.51 -3.31 2.71
N LEU A 75 1.74 -2.10 2.21
CA LEU A 75 1.82 -0.89 3.03
C LEU A 75 0.49 -0.55 3.68
N ALA A 76 -0.61 -0.60 2.91
CA ALA A 76 -1.96 -0.35 3.45
C ALA A 76 -2.32 -1.34 4.57
N GLU A 77 -2.02 -2.64 4.38
CA GLU A 77 -2.24 -3.68 5.40
C GLU A 77 -1.41 -3.45 6.67
N ARG A 78 -0.15 -3.01 6.53
CA ARG A 78 0.73 -2.68 7.66
C ARG A 78 0.22 -1.46 8.44
N PHE A 79 -0.25 -0.42 7.76
CA PHE A 79 -0.85 0.74 8.40
C PHE A 79 -2.12 0.35 9.18
N GLU A 80 -2.98 -0.48 8.59
CA GLU A 80 -4.20 -0.97 9.24
C GLU A 80 -3.88 -1.80 10.50
N THR A 81 -2.96 -2.75 10.37
CA THR A 81 -2.53 -3.62 11.47
C THR A 81 -1.91 -2.80 12.61
N SER A 82 -1.06 -1.83 12.27
CA SER A 82 -0.44 -0.94 13.26
C SER A 82 -1.48 -0.07 13.96
N ALA A 83 -2.42 0.52 13.21
CA ALA A 83 -3.49 1.33 13.78
C ALA A 83 -4.42 0.51 14.70
N ALA A 84 -4.66 -0.76 14.37
CA ALA A 84 -5.40 -1.66 15.24
C ALA A 84 -4.63 -2.00 16.53
N ALA A 85 -3.32 -2.25 16.43
CA ALA A 85 -2.48 -2.55 17.58
C ALA A 85 -2.38 -1.36 18.56
N TYR A 86 -2.20 -0.14 18.06
CA TYR A 86 -2.17 1.06 18.90
C TYR A 86 -3.51 1.31 19.59
N ARG A 87 -4.63 1.24 18.85
CA ARG A 87 -5.98 1.39 19.45
C ARG A 87 -6.25 0.37 20.55
N ARG A 88 -5.80 -0.87 20.38
CA ARG A 88 -5.93 -1.91 21.40
C ARG A 88 -5.11 -1.58 22.65
N THR A 89 -3.86 -1.15 22.45
CA THR A 89 -2.96 -0.76 23.54
C THR A 89 -3.52 0.43 24.33
N GLU A 90 -4.05 1.45 23.64
CA GLU A 90 -4.71 2.60 24.29
C GLU A 90 -5.94 2.17 25.10
N ALA A 91 -6.77 1.28 24.56
CA ALA A 91 -7.95 0.78 25.26
C ALA A 91 -7.57 -0.04 26.52
N ASP A 92 -6.53 -0.86 26.44
CA ASP A 92 -6.04 -1.66 27.56
C ASP A 92 -5.49 -0.75 28.68
N VAL A 93 -4.69 0.26 28.33
CA VAL A 93 -4.15 1.26 29.29
C VAL A 93 -5.26 2.08 29.95
N GLN A 94 -6.25 2.56 29.18
CA GLN A 94 -7.40 3.28 29.73
C GLN A 94 -8.25 2.39 30.66
N GLY A 95 -8.41 1.12 30.30
CA GLY A 95 -9.10 0.12 31.11
C GLY A 95 -8.41 -0.12 32.45
N GLU A 96 -7.08 -0.25 32.45
CA GLU A 96 -6.28 -0.38 33.67
C GLU A 96 -6.32 0.88 34.54
N MET A 97 -6.15 2.07 33.97
CA MET A 97 -6.27 3.33 34.73
C MET A 97 -7.65 3.47 35.38
N SER A 98 -8.71 3.12 34.66
CA SER A 98 -10.09 3.16 35.17
C SER A 98 -10.34 2.17 36.31
N ARG A 99 -9.63 1.04 36.34
CA ARG A 99 -9.67 0.07 37.45
C ARG A 99 -8.91 0.61 38.67
N ILE A 100 -7.73 1.18 38.46
CA ILE A 100 -6.91 1.77 39.52
C ILE A 100 -7.66 2.95 40.15
N GLN A 101 -8.23 3.86 39.36
CA GLN A 101 -9.01 4.99 39.88
C GLN A 101 -10.22 4.55 40.73
N ARG A 102 -10.88 3.45 40.36
CA ARG A 102 -11.96 2.87 41.18
C ARG A 102 -11.49 2.14 42.44
N ALA A 103 -10.24 1.69 42.48
CA ALA A 103 -9.70 0.98 43.65
C ALA A 103 -9.14 1.95 44.70
N PHE A 104 -8.78 3.17 44.32
CA PHE A 104 -8.12 4.16 45.19
C PHE A 104 -8.90 5.48 45.35
N GLY A 105 -10.04 5.65 44.69
CA GLY A 105 -10.97 6.77 44.86
C GLY A 105 -12.23 6.33 45.60
#